data_AF-A0A8T5IY70-F1
#
_entry.id   AF-A0A8T5IY70-F1
#
_cell.length_a   1.000
_cell.length_b   1.000
_cell.length_c   1.000
_cell.angle_alpha   90.00
_cell.angle_beta   90.00
_cell.angle_gamma   90.00
#
_symmetry.space_group_name_H-M   'P 1'
#
loop_
_entity.id
_entity.type
_entity.pdbx_description
1 polymer ?
#
loop_
_entity_poly.entity_id
_entity_poly.type
_entity_poly.pdbx_seq_one_letter_code
_entity_poly.pdbx_strand_id
1 'polypeptide(L)'
;MKKLLMAGFVILFFILNSSNSVIADNISFDNAEIICTSWLETIISQQGNWNEQENPSIKSSTKLYNKNLLVGYIFHIDPSGYVIIPSINELSPIKSWSETGSFQKIEEYVIENLYQRVNLSLELTKEQKLAAFPKANINYLLHSQLLYGKLELEKNEHFGPLLTTTWHQDYPFNTLAPMGDGGRTFVGCTSLATAQIINYHEWPIFGEGVEEWWWEGDTNCGSSTPGSWIIANFRDKYNYEYMEDHVDGNSNQNVKDAVSELAFEVSAALHADYSRCGSGASISSARYALINNFKYKSSSQGLRRFDHPNEEEWFSIIQEEINNNRPVLYSSLIHAMVVDGWKNYNGINQIHINYGWAGENDNWFSLDEIETSYYWATENMVIGIEPKRENPNSFIKLIEWM
;
A
#
# COMPACT_ATOMS: atom_id res chain seq x y z
N MET A 1 -54.62 -39.24 -31.30
CA MET A 1 -53.74 -38.09 -31.55
C MET A 1 -53.54 -37.33 -30.26
N LYS A 2 -52.27 -37.06 -29.96
CA LYS A 2 -51.57 -36.51 -28.78
C LYS A 2 -52.38 -35.73 -27.72
N LYS A 3 -52.28 -36.20 -26.46
CA LYS A 3 -52.36 -35.40 -25.23
C LYS A 3 -51.10 -34.52 -25.15
N LEU A 4 -51.23 -33.21 -24.94
CA LEU A 4 -50.12 -32.35 -24.51
C LEU A 4 -50.23 -32.11 -23.01
N LEU A 5 -49.18 -32.52 -22.29
CA LEU A 5 -48.91 -32.16 -20.90
C LEU A 5 -48.37 -30.73 -20.87
N MET A 6 -49.02 -29.88 -20.07
CA MET A 6 -48.52 -28.57 -19.70
C MET A 6 -47.78 -28.74 -18.37
N ALA A 7 -46.45 -28.84 -18.42
CA ALA A 7 -45.61 -28.86 -17.24
C ALA A 7 -45.25 -27.42 -16.87
N GLY A 8 -45.85 -26.93 -15.78
CA GLY A 8 -45.45 -25.67 -15.16
C GLY A 8 -44.09 -25.82 -14.50
N PHE A 9 -43.11 -25.03 -14.94
CA PHE A 9 -41.86 -24.83 -14.20
C PHE A 9 -42.15 -23.90 -13.02
N VAL A 10 -42.39 -24.48 -11.85
CA VAL A 10 -42.26 -23.75 -10.58
C VAL A 10 -40.77 -23.72 -10.26
N ILE A 11 -40.12 -22.60 -10.58
CA ILE A 11 -38.79 -22.30 -10.05
C ILE A 11 -38.99 -22.00 -8.56
N LEU A 12 -38.81 -23.02 -7.73
CA LEU A 12 -38.65 -22.83 -6.29
C LEU A 12 -37.30 -22.13 -6.05
N PHE A 13 -37.34 -20.80 -5.93
CA PHE A 13 -36.33 -20.09 -5.17
C PHE A 13 -36.43 -20.57 -3.72
N PHE A 14 -35.58 -21.53 -3.34
CA PHE A 14 -35.26 -21.73 -1.93
C PHE A 14 -34.47 -20.49 -1.48
N ILE A 15 -35.19 -19.46 -1.06
CA ILE A 15 -34.65 -18.51 -0.09
C ILE A 15 -34.53 -19.32 1.20
N LEU A 16 -33.35 -19.92 1.40
CA LEU A 16 -32.94 -20.32 2.73
C LEU A 16 -32.86 -19.04 3.56
N ASN A 17 -33.97 -18.73 4.22
CA ASN A 17 -33.96 -17.94 5.45
C ASN A 17 -33.22 -18.76 6.51
N SER A 18 -31.89 -18.85 6.37
CA SER A 18 -31.03 -19.15 7.49
C SER A 18 -30.63 -17.81 8.10
N SER A 19 -31.50 -17.29 8.96
CA SER A 19 -31.09 -16.41 10.05
C SER A 19 -30.26 -17.20 11.07
N ASN A 20 -29.18 -17.83 10.58
CA ASN A 20 -28.11 -18.44 11.36
C ASN A 20 -26.86 -17.58 11.17
N SER A 21 -27.00 -16.32 11.59
CA SER A 21 -26.09 -15.72 12.54
C SER A 21 -24.61 -16.11 12.34
N VAL A 22 -23.85 -15.31 11.59
CA VAL A 22 -22.41 -15.44 11.33
C VAL A 22 -21.66 -15.72 12.65
N ILE A 23 -21.15 -16.94 12.79
CA ILE A 23 -20.24 -17.33 13.87
C ILE A 23 -18.84 -17.22 13.29
N ALA A 24 -17.98 -16.54 14.03
CA ALA A 24 -16.54 -16.55 13.85
C ALA A 24 -16.05 -18.00 13.80
N ASP A 25 -15.67 -18.46 12.62
CA ASP A 25 -15.07 -19.79 12.48
C ASP A 25 -13.60 -19.62 12.14
N ASN A 26 -12.77 -20.34 12.88
CA ASN A 26 -11.37 -20.46 12.55
C ASN A 26 -11.25 -21.12 11.18
N ILE A 27 -10.46 -20.53 10.31
CA ILE A 27 -10.10 -21.12 9.03
C ILE A 27 -9.10 -22.23 9.35
N SER A 28 -9.37 -23.46 8.88
CA SER A 28 -8.42 -24.56 9.01
C SER A 28 -7.24 -24.36 8.05
N PHE A 29 -6.12 -25.02 8.32
CA PHE A 29 -4.97 -24.98 7.41
C PHE A 29 -5.34 -25.48 6.00
N ASP A 30 -6.08 -26.59 5.91
CA ASP A 30 -6.53 -27.16 4.62
C ASP A 30 -7.44 -26.19 3.87
N ASN A 31 -8.34 -25.49 4.57
CA ASN A 31 -9.19 -24.47 3.98
C ASN A 31 -8.36 -23.27 3.47
N ALA A 32 -7.35 -22.85 4.23
CA ALA A 32 -6.45 -21.79 3.80
C ALA A 32 -5.66 -22.19 2.53
N GLU A 33 -5.21 -23.44 2.42
CA GLU A 33 -4.53 -23.93 1.22
C GLU A 33 -5.46 -23.94 -0.01
N ILE A 34 -6.72 -24.32 0.16
CA ILE A 34 -7.76 -24.22 -0.89
C ILE A 34 -7.97 -22.77 -1.29
N ILE A 35 -8.15 -21.87 -0.32
CA ILE A 35 -8.34 -20.43 -0.59
C ILE A 35 -7.14 -19.87 -1.36
N CYS A 36 -5.90 -20.23 -0.99
CA CYS A 36 -4.69 -19.81 -1.69
C CYS A 36 -4.69 -20.31 -3.14
N THR A 37 -4.99 -21.59 -3.35
CA THR A 37 -5.03 -22.18 -4.70
C THR A 37 -6.11 -21.52 -5.57
N SER A 38 -7.32 -21.36 -5.04
CA SER A 38 -8.42 -20.66 -5.73
C SER A 38 -8.07 -19.21 -6.04
N TRP A 39 -7.32 -18.53 -5.17
CA TRP A 39 -6.82 -17.18 -5.42
C TRP A 39 -5.80 -17.15 -6.57
N LEU A 40 -4.85 -18.08 -6.61
CA LEU A 40 -3.91 -18.18 -7.74
C LEU A 40 -4.63 -18.42 -9.06
N GLU A 41 -5.55 -19.38 -9.11
CA GLU A 41 -6.37 -19.65 -10.31
C GLU A 41 -7.14 -18.41 -10.75
N THR A 42 -7.66 -17.67 -9.78
CA THR A 42 -8.36 -16.41 -10.00
C THR A 42 -7.46 -15.37 -10.67
N ILE A 43 -6.25 -15.14 -10.14
CA ILE A 43 -5.28 -14.20 -10.71
C ILE A 43 -4.86 -14.62 -12.12
N ILE A 44 -4.48 -15.89 -12.32
CA ILE A 44 -4.07 -16.42 -13.63
C ILE A 44 -5.19 -16.25 -14.65
N SER A 45 -6.44 -16.53 -14.28
CA SER A 45 -7.58 -16.40 -15.20
C SER A 45 -7.80 -14.97 -15.72
N GLN A 46 -7.27 -13.97 -15.01
CA GLN A 46 -7.47 -12.55 -15.30
C GLN A 46 -6.27 -11.90 -15.96
N GLN A 47 -5.08 -12.16 -15.42
CA GLN A 47 -3.82 -11.55 -15.86
C GLN A 47 -3.08 -12.45 -16.88
N GLY A 48 -3.50 -13.70 -17.01
CA GLY A 48 -2.85 -14.72 -17.83
C GLY A 48 -1.65 -15.38 -17.16
N ASN A 49 -1.10 -14.79 -16.10
CA ASN A 49 0.10 -15.27 -15.43
C ASN A 49 0.17 -14.79 -13.97
N TRP A 50 1.14 -15.33 -13.24
CA TRP A 50 1.65 -14.88 -11.94
C TRP A 50 3.17 -14.74 -12.06
N ASN A 51 3.70 -13.53 -11.97
CA ASN A 51 5.09 -13.20 -12.23
C ASN A 51 5.63 -13.84 -13.52
N GLU A 52 4.95 -13.60 -14.65
CA GLU A 52 5.29 -14.16 -15.97
C GLU A 52 5.15 -15.70 -16.08
N GLN A 53 4.60 -16.38 -15.06
CA GLN A 53 4.34 -17.82 -15.08
C GLN A 53 2.86 -18.15 -15.20
N GLU A 54 2.52 -19.03 -16.14
CA GLU A 54 1.13 -19.48 -16.35
C GLU A 54 0.66 -20.48 -15.29
N ASN A 55 1.58 -21.13 -14.57
CA ASN A 55 1.28 -22.20 -13.60
C ASN A 55 2.04 -22.01 -12.28
N PRO A 56 1.77 -20.94 -11.51
CA PRO A 56 2.30 -20.81 -10.15
C PRO A 56 1.82 -21.97 -9.27
N SER A 57 2.62 -22.30 -8.26
CA SER A 57 2.24 -23.33 -7.28
C SER A 57 2.74 -22.99 -5.89
N ILE A 58 2.08 -23.53 -4.87
CA ILE A 58 2.53 -23.37 -3.49
C ILE A 58 3.84 -24.15 -3.32
N LYS A 59 4.93 -23.42 -3.05
CA LYS A 59 6.27 -23.94 -2.80
C LYS A 59 6.43 -24.45 -1.37
N SER A 60 5.95 -23.66 -0.42
CA SER A 60 5.99 -23.94 1.00
C SER A 60 4.93 -23.12 1.73
N SER A 61 4.64 -23.51 2.96
CA SER A 61 3.58 -22.91 3.76
C SER A 61 3.95 -22.91 5.24
N THR A 62 3.60 -21.84 5.95
CA THR A 62 3.90 -21.68 7.38
C THR A 62 2.68 -21.15 8.12
N LYS A 63 2.45 -21.67 9.34
CA LYS A 63 1.45 -21.13 10.26
C LYS A 63 2.06 -19.94 11.01
N LEU A 64 1.33 -18.83 11.05
CA LEU A 64 1.76 -17.61 11.72
C LEU A 64 1.21 -17.58 13.15
N TYR A 65 2.08 -17.34 14.13
CA TYR A 65 1.71 -17.27 15.54
C TYR A 65 2.24 -16.00 16.19
N ASN A 66 1.47 -15.47 17.14
CA ASN A 66 1.92 -14.42 18.07
C ASN A 66 1.36 -14.72 19.47
N LYS A 67 2.21 -14.69 20.50
CA LYS A 67 1.85 -15.04 21.89
C LYS A 67 1.07 -16.38 21.99
N ASN A 68 1.48 -17.37 21.19
CA ASN A 68 0.85 -18.70 21.02
C ASN A 68 -0.56 -18.71 20.40
N LEU A 69 -1.08 -17.56 19.97
CA LEU A 69 -2.31 -17.46 19.20
C LEU A 69 -2.01 -17.69 17.72
N LEU A 70 -2.77 -18.56 17.05
CA LEU A 70 -2.71 -18.74 15.60
C LEU A 70 -3.40 -17.56 14.92
N VAL A 71 -2.63 -16.75 14.18
CA VAL A 71 -3.13 -15.49 13.60
C VAL A 71 -3.35 -15.58 12.09
N GLY A 72 -2.74 -16.55 11.43
CA GLY A 72 -2.94 -16.78 10.00
C GLY A 72 -1.98 -17.80 9.42
N TYR A 73 -1.88 -17.76 8.10
CA TYR A 73 -1.11 -18.68 7.26
C TYR A 73 -0.42 -17.88 6.18
N ILE A 74 0.83 -18.24 5.89
CA ILE A 74 1.53 -17.76 4.70
C ILE A 74 1.83 -18.93 3.78
N PHE A 75 1.60 -18.71 2.49
CA PHE A 75 1.95 -19.62 1.41
C PHE A 75 2.97 -18.92 0.52
N HIS A 76 4.16 -19.49 0.39
CA HIS A 76 5.18 -19.02 -0.56
C HIS A 76 4.93 -19.65 -1.91
N ILE A 77 4.94 -18.83 -2.95
CA ILE A 77 4.59 -19.24 -4.30
C ILE A 77 5.86 -19.44 -5.12
N ASP A 78 5.91 -20.49 -5.95
CA ASP A 78 6.94 -20.69 -6.95
C ASP A 78 6.49 -20.05 -8.28
N PRO A 79 7.34 -19.28 -8.97
CA PRO A 79 8.78 -19.10 -8.74
C PRO A 79 9.11 -18.12 -7.61
N SER A 80 8.19 -17.19 -7.31
CA SER A 80 8.35 -16.16 -6.30
C SER A 80 7.01 -15.69 -5.76
N GLY A 81 7.08 -14.91 -4.67
CA GLY A 81 5.93 -14.27 -4.08
C GLY A 81 5.31 -15.05 -2.92
N TYR A 82 4.19 -14.54 -2.44
CA TYR A 82 3.45 -15.11 -1.33
C TYR A 82 1.96 -14.78 -1.36
N VAL A 83 1.17 -15.52 -0.59
CA VAL A 83 -0.23 -15.22 -0.24
C VAL A 83 -0.40 -15.40 1.27
N ILE A 84 -1.01 -14.42 1.94
CA ILE A 84 -1.29 -14.44 3.38
C ILE A 84 -2.79 -14.52 3.60
N ILE A 85 -3.19 -15.49 4.43
CA ILE A 85 -4.59 -15.79 4.74
C ILE A 85 -4.77 -15.67 6.26
N PRO A 86 -5.70 -14.85 6.76
CA PRO A 86 -5.96 -14.75 8.20
C PRO A 86 -6.53 -16.05 8.77
N SER A 87 -6.43 -16.25 10.09
CA SER A 87 -6.96 -17.46 10.75
C SER A 87 -8.46 -17.40 11.03
N ILE A 88 -9.13 -16.28 10.77
CA ILE A 88 -10.56 -16.07 11.06
C ILE A 88 -11.31 -15.53 9.85
N ASN A 89 -12.58 -15.89 9.71
CA ASN A 89 -13.41 -15.53 8.56
C ASN A 89 -14.09 -14.14 8.66
N GLU A 90 -13.97 -13.44 9.81
CA GLU A 90 -14.38 -12.03 9.90
C GLU A 90 -13.47 -11.09 9.09
N LEU A 91 -12.27 -11.54 8.73
CA LEU A 91 -11.29 -10.81 7.92
C LEU A 91 -11.38 -11.21 6.44
N SER A 92 -10.90 -10.32 5.56
CA SER A 92 -10.77 -10.60 4.12
C SER A 92 -10.02 -11.94 3.91
N PRO A 93 -10.48 -12.82 3.00
CA PRO A 93 -9.84 -14.12 2.79
C PRO A 93 -8.37 -14.02 2.37
N ILE A 94 -8.02 -12.94 1.68
CA ILE A 94 -6.63 -12.60 1.36
C ILE A 94 -6.30 -11.35 2.16
N LYS A 95 -5.32 -11.47 3.07
CA LYS A 95 -4.80 -10.34 3.86
C LYS A 95 -3.84 -9.51 3.01
N SER A 96 -2.92 -10.18 2.35
CA SER A 96 -1.89 -9.61 1.48
C SER A 96 -1.39 -10.71 0.55
N TRP A 97 -0.89 -10.34 -0.61
CA TRP A 97 -0.22 -11.24 -1.54
C TRP A 97 0.78 -10.44 -2.37
N SER A 98 1.75 -11.13 -2.95
CA SER A 98 2.70 -10.51 -3.87
C SER A 98 3.25 -11.53 -4.84
N GLU A 99 3.45 -11.15 -6.10
CA GLU A 99 4.04 -11.99 -7.15
C GLU A 99 5.57 -12.07 -7.05
N THR A 100 6.20 -11.02 -6.51
CA THR A 100 7.66 -10.85 -6.47
C THR A 100 8.21 -10.57 -5.07
N GLY A 101 7.38 -10.10 -4.14
CA GLY A 101 7.79 -9.66 -2.81
C GLY A 101 8.20 -10.78 -1.85
N SER A 102 8.90 -10.41 -0.77
CA SER A 102 9.34 -11.30 0.30
C SER A 102 8.72 -10.90 1.65
N PHE A 103 8.08 -11.86 2.32
CA PHE A 103 7.42 -11.66 3.61
C PHE A 103 8.37 -11.25 4.75
N GLN A 104 9.65 -11.58 4.66
CA GLN A 104 10.59 -11.48 5.79
C GLN A 104 10.73 -10.07 6.38
N LYS A 105 10.57 -9.02 5.56
CA LYS A 105 10.78 -7.63 6.00
C LYS A 105 9.59 -7.02 6.72
N ILE A 106 8.40 -7.59 6.54
CA ILE A 106 7.13 -7.11 7.10
C ILE A 106 6.50 -8.10 8.08
N GLU A 107 7.12 -9.26 8.26
CA GLU A 107 6.60 -10.37 9.03
C GLU A 107 6.11 -9.93 10.41
N GLU A 108 6.93 -9.17 11.15
CA GLU A 108 6.58 -8.69 12.48
C GLU A 108 5.32 -7.81 12.46
N TYR A 109 5.22 -6.87 11.52
CA TYR A 109 4.08 -5.95 11.42
C TYR A 109 2.80 -6.68 11.02
N VAL A 110 2.86 -7.59 10.05
CA VAL A 110 1.70 -8.37 9.61
C VAL A 110 1.24 -9.32 10.72
N ILE A 111 2.17 -9.98 11.41
CA ILE A 111 1.84 -10.88 12.51
C ILE A 111 1.22 -10.11 13.68
N GLU A 112 1.73 -8.93 14.03
CA GLU A 112 1.14 -8.09 15.08
C GLU A 112 -0.24 -7.55 14.65
N ASN A 113 -0.40 -7.13 13.40
CA ASN A 113 -1.67 -6.69 12.83
C ASN A 113 -2.75 -7.77 12.94
N LEU A 114 -2.44 -8.97 12.46
CA LEU A 114 -3.33 -10.13 12.54
C LEU A 114 -3.59 -10.51 14.00
N TYR A 115 -2.57 -10.47 14.87
CA TYR A 115 -2.74 -10.75 16.30
C TYR A 115 -3.76 -9.83 16.94
N GLN A 116 -3.68 -8.52 16.72
CA GLN A 116 -4.62 -7.56 17.30
C GLN A 116 -6.05 -7.82 16.84
N ARG A 117 -6.25 -8.10 15.54
CA ARG A 117 -7.58 -8.38 14.97
C ARG A 117 -8.15 -9.72 15.44
N VAL A 118 -7.34 -10.77 15.48
CA VAL A 118 -7.75 -12.11 15.95
C VAL A 118 -8.02 -12.08 17.45
N ASN A 119 -7.16 -11.44 18.25
CA ASN A 119 -7.37 -11.29 19.69
C ASN A 119 -8.65 -10.48 19.99
N LEU A 120 -8.89 -9.38 19.27
CA LEU A 120 -10.15 -8.62 19.39
C LEU A 120 -11.36 -9.51 19.07
N SER A 121 -11.31 -10.31 18.01
CA SER A 121 -12.39 -11.25 17.68
C SER A 121 -12.65 -12.24 18.83
N LEU A 122 -11.63 -12.71 19.54
CA LEU A 122 -11.82 -13.64 20.66
C LEU A 122 -12.47 -12.99 21.90
N GLU A 123 -12.28 -11.67 22.09
CA GLU A 123 -12.81 -10.94 23.25
C GLU A 123 -14.27 -10.48 23.07
N LEU A 124 -14.74 -10.37 21.83
CA LEU A 124 -16.05 -9.80 21.53
C LEU A 124 -17.18 -10.84 21.47
N THR A 125 -18.34 -10.45 21.98
CA THR A 125 -19.59 -11.19 21.75
C THR A 125 -20.01 -11.10 20.28
N LYS A 126 -20.92 -11.98 19.88
CA LYS A 126 -21.47 -11.99 18.52
C LYS A 126 -22.02 -10.63 18.06
N GLU A 127 -22.75 -9.95 18.94
CA GLU A 127 -23.34 -8.63 18.63
C GLU A 127 -22.26 -7.56 18.49
N GLN A 128 -21.22 -7.62 19.32
CA GLN A 128 -20.10 -6.68 19.25
C GLN A 128 -19.23 -6.92 18.00
N LYS A 129 -19.08 -8.17 17.54
CA LYS A 129 -18.35 -8.50 16.31
C LYS A 129 -18.94 -7.83 15.08
N LEU A 130 -20.27 -7.72 14.99
CA LEU A 130 -20.91 -7.03 13.86
C LEU A 130 -20.53 -5.55 13.77
N ALA A 131 -20.26 -4.91 14.91
CA ALA A 131 -19.80 -3.53 14.96
C ALA A 131 -18.28 -3.42 14.71
N ALA A 132 -17.48 -4.34 15.25
CA ALA A 132 -16.02 -4.31 15.12
C ALA A 132 -15.51 -4.82 13.77
N PHE A 133 -16.28 -5.69 13.09
CA PHE A 133 -15.97 -6.27 11.78
C PHE A 133 -17.13 -6.03 10.81
N PRO A 134 -17.34 -4.78 10.36
CA PRO A 134 -18.48 -4.42 9.51
C PRO A 134 -18.54 -5.22 8.20
N LYS A 135 -17.39 -5.72 7.71
CA LYS A 135 -17.27 -6.58 6.52
C LYS A 135 -17.47 -8.07 6.76
N ALA A 136 -17.69 -8.54 7.99
CA ALA A 136 -17.70 -9.97 8.30
C ALA A 136 -18.67 -10.78 7.41
N ASN A 137 -19.83 -10.20 7.06
CA ASN A 137 -20.79 -10.86 6.16
C ASN A 137 -20.25 -11.02 4.72
N ILE A 138 -19.63 -9.97 4.17
CA ILE A 138 -19.05 -9.99 2.83
C ILE A 138 -17.82 -10.92 2.81
N ASN A 139 -16.96 -10.82 3.83
CA ASN A 139 -15.80 -11.68 3.98
C ASN A 139 -16.22 -13.15 4.03
N TYR A 140 -17.25 -13.50 4.79
CA TYR A 140 -17.79 -14.87 4.83
C TYR A 140 -18.24 -15.38 3.46
N LEU A 141 -18.90 -14.53 2.66
CA LEU A 141 -19.30 -14.88 1.29
C LEU A 141 -18.08 -15.11 0.39
N LEU A 142 -17.08 -14.23 0.47
CA LEU A 142 -15.83 -14.36 -0.30
C LEU A 142 -15.05 -15.62 0.09
N HIS A 143 -14.95 -15.92 1.39
CA HIS A 143 -14.40 -17.19 1.89
C HIS A 143 -15.16 -18.38 1.30
N SER A 144 -16.50 -18.34 1.34
CA SER A 144 -17.33 -19.42 0.82
C SER A 144 -17.17 -19.61 -0.69
N GLN A 145 -17.01 -18.52 -1.44
CA GLN A 145 -16.75 -18.56 -2.89
C GLN A 145 -15.38 -19.16 -3.20
N LEU A 146 -14.32 -18.75 -2.48
CA LEU A 146 -12.97 -19.29 -2.67
C LEU A 146 -12.84 -20.75 -2.21
N LEU A 147 -13.65 -21.19 -1.24
CA LEU A 147 -13.64 -22.57 -0.73
C LEU A 147 -14.47 -23.54 -1.58
N TYR A 148 -15.66 -23.13 -2.04
CA TYR A 148 -16.67 -24.05 -2.56
C TYR A 148 -17.21 -23.68 -3.94
N GLY A 149 -16.95 -22.47 -4.43
CA GLY A 149 -17.43 -21.97 -5.70
C GLY A 149 -16.32 -21.81 -6.73
N LYS A 150 -16.71 -21.55 -7.99
CA LYS A 150 -15.91 -20.67 -8.83
C LYS A 150 -16.36 -19.26 -8.50
N LEU A 151 -15.40 -18.36 -8.24
CA LEU A 151 -15.69 -16.93 -8.11
C LEU A 151 -16.46 -16.49 -9.37
N GLU A 152 -17.77 -16.20 -9.24
CA GLU A 152 -18.52 -15.59 -10.34
C GLU A 152 -18.03 -14.15 -10.45
N LEU A 153 -17.23 -13.90 -11.48
CA LEU A 153 -16.53 -12.65 -11.69
C LEU A 153 -17.55 -11.54 -12.01
N GLU A 154 -17.72 -10.60 -11.09
CA GLU A 154 -18.24 -9.29 -11.46
C GLU A 154 -17.13 -8.50 -12.17
N LYS A 155 -17.52 -7.37 -12.77
CA LYS A 155 -16.66 -6.56 -13.62
C LYS A 155 -15.43 -6.06 -12.84
N ASN A 156 -14.24 -6.49 -13.27
CA ASN A 156 -12.98 -5.96 -12.77
C ASN A 156 -12.80 -4.52 -13.26
N GLU A 157 -12.89 -3.56 -12.35
CA GLU A 157 -12.55 -2.16 -12.62
C GLU A 157 -11.26 -1.82 -11.89
N HIS A 158 -10.31 -1.23 -12.60
CA HIS A 158 -9.02 -0.83 -12.04
C HIS A 158 -8.45 0.36 -12.81
N PHE A 159 -7.58 1.11 -12.16
CA PHE A 159 -6.74 2.13 -12.77
C PHE A 159 -5.42 2.25 -12.00
N GLY A 160 -4.32 2.47 -12.71
CA GLY A 160 -2.96 2.38 -12.17
C GLY A 160 -2.41 0.94 -12.18
N PRO A 161 -1.22 0.70 -11.58
CA PRO A 161 -0.40 1.65 -10.83
C PRO A 161 0.10 2.83 -11.69
N LEU A 162 0.16 4.03 -11.12
CA LEU A 162 0.64 5.24 -11.81
C LEU A 162 2.17 5.37 -11.75
N LEU A 163 2.78 4.97 -10.63
CA LEU A 163 4.23 5.04 -10.47
C LEU A 163 4.89 3.82 -11.12
N THR A 164 6.05 4.07 -11.71
CA THR A 164 6.97 3.03 -12.22
C THR A 164 8.21 2.89 -11.34
N THR A 165 8.48 3.89 -10.50
CA THR A 165 9.65 3.92 -9.61
C THR A 165 9.56 2.86 -8.53
N THR A 166 10.67 2.20 -8.23
CA THR A 166 10.80 1.31 -7.08
C THR A 166 11.96 1.81 -6.22
N TRP A 167 11.83 3.00 -5.66
CA TRP A 167 12.93 3.64 -4.93
C TRP A 167 13.10 3.11 -3.50
N HIS A 168 14.24 3.43 -2.87
CA HIS A 168 14.56 3.01 -1.51
C HIS A 168 15.01 4.20 -0.65
N GLN A 169 15.04 4.05 0.67
CA GLN A 169 15.40 5.15 1.60
C GLN A 169 16.90 5.23 1.94
N ASP A 170 17.66 4.19 1.61
CA ASP A 170 19.11 4.07 1.86
C ASP A 170 19.91 4.42 0.59
N TYR A 171 21.20 4.05 0.56
CA TYR A 171 22.07 4.28 -0.59
C TYR A 171 21.45 3.76 -1.89
N PRO A 172 21.41 4.56 -2.97
CA PRO A 172 22.08 5.87 -3.13
C PRO A 172 21.27 7.11 -2.72
N PHE A 173 19.98 6.97 -2.44
CA PHE A 173 19.06 8.09 -2.17
C PHE A 173 19.49 8.93 -0.97
N ASN A 174 20.04 8.30 0.06
CA ASN A 174 20.47 9.00 1.26
C ASN A 174 21.86 9.62 1.19
N THR A 175 22.58 9.61 0.05
CA THR A 175 23.99 10.03 -0.01
C THR A 175 24.27 11.41 0.58
N LEU A 176 23.31 12.33 0.50
CA LEU A 176 23.42 13.69 1.07
C LEU A 176 22.84 13.85 2.48
N ALA A 177 22.09 12.86 3.00
CA ALA A 177 21.56 12.87 4.36
C ALA A 177 22.69 12.92 5.40
N PRO A 178 22.49 13.51 6.59
CA PRO A 178 23.54 13.62 7.58
C PRO A 178 24.05 12.24 8.05
N MET A 179 25.25 12.24 8.66
CA MET A 179 25.71 11.06 9.39
C MET A 179 24.94 10.96 10.70
N GLY A 180 24.35 9.80 10.96
CA GLY A 180 23.77 9.43 12.24
C GLY A 180 24.64 8.40 12.96
N ASP A 181 24.05 7.68 13.90
CA ASP A 181 24.80 6.72 14.72
C ASP A 181 25.30 5.54 13.87
N GLY A 182 26.62 5.38 13.77
CA GLY A 182 27.27 4.28 13.08
C GLY A 182 27.16 4.28 11.55
N GLY A 183 26.50 5.28 10.93
CA GLY A 183 26.29 5.32 9.49
C GLY A 183 25.45 6.49 9.01
N ARG A 184 25.26 6.58 7.70
CA ARG A 184 24.41 7.61 7.10
C ARG A 184 22.94 7.36 7.44
N THR A 185 22.20 8.41 7.80
CA THR A 185 20.78 8.28 8.13
C THR A 185 19.95 7.90 6.89
N PHE A 186 18.74 7.39 7.10
CA PHE A 186 17.79 7.23 6.00
C PHE A 186 17.26 8.60 5.55
N VAL A 187 16.79 8.74 4.31
CA VAL A 187 16.05 9.96 3.91
C VAL A 187 14.68 10.05 4.56
N GLY A 188 14.11 8.92 4.99
CA GLY A 188 12.80 8.83 5.63
C GLY A 188 11.66 8.51 4.68
N CYS A 189 10.65 7.83 5.20
CA CYS A 189 9.55 7.28 4.39
C CYS A 189 8.69 8.36 3.75
N THR A 190 8.30 9.37 4.54
CA THR A 190 7.51 10.51 4.05
C THR A 190 8.28 11.30 2.99
N SER A 191 9.59 11.48 3.20
CA SER A 191 10.46 12.17 2.25
C SER A 191 10.54 11.41 0.93
N LEU A 192 10.79 10.09 0.98
CA LEU A 192 10.89 9.26 -0.22
C LEU A 192 9.56 9.17 -0.97
N ALA A 193 8.44 8.95 -0.27
CA ALA A 193 7.12 8.91 -0.89
C ALA A 193 6.79 10.23 -1.60
N THR A 194 7.11 11.36 -0.96
CA THR A 194 6.95 12.70 -1.57
C THR A 194 7.86 12.89 -2.78
N ALA A 195 9.12 12.44 -2.70
CA ALA A 195 10.07 12.50 -3.81
C ALA A 195 9.61 11.67 -5.02
N GLN A 196 9.05 10.47 -4.82
CA GLN A 196 8.48 9.66 -5.89
C GLN A 196 7.31 10.37 -6.59
N ILE A 197 6.44 11.06 -5.84
CA ILE A 197 5.34 11.86 -6.43
C ILE A 197 5.89 13.06 -7.21
N ILE A 198 6.94 13.72 -6.70
CA ILE A 198 7.62 14.82 -7.40
C ILE A 198 8.24 14.33 -8.71
N ASN A 199 8.88 13.16 -8.70
CA ASN A 199 9.45 12.52 -9.88
C ASN A 199 8.37 12.11 -10.88
N TYR A 200 7.26 11.53 -10.43
CA TYR A 200 6.13 11.16 -11.28
C TYR A 200 5.61 12.35 -12.09
N HIS A 201 5.51 13.53 -11.46
CA HIS A 201 5.11 14.74 -12.14
C HIS A 201 6.23 15.44 -12.94
N GLU A 202 7.48 15.01 -12.78
CA GLU A 202 8.69 15.67 -13.27
C GLU A 202 8.64 17.19 -13.03
N TRP A 203 8.25 17.58 -11.80
CA TRP A 203 7.96 18.96 -11.44
C TRP A 203 8.35 19.29 -10.00
N PRO A 204 9.00 20.44 -9.73
CA PRO A 204 9.23 21.57 -10.65
C PRO A 204 10.54 21.47 -11.42
N ILE A 205 10.76 22.32 -12.43
CA ILE A 205 12.09 22.40 -13.07
C ILE A 205 13.14 22.98 -12.10
N PHE A 206 12.72 23.94 -11.28
CA PHE A 206 13.49 24.56 -10.20
C PHE A 206 12.55 24.74 -9.02
N GLY A 207 12.96 24.40 -7.81
CA GLY A 207 12.20 24.69 -6.60
C GLY A 207 12.27 26.17 -6.20
N GLU A 208 12.01 26.43 -4.92
CA GLU A 208 11.96 27.78 -4.35
C GLU A 208 12.53 27.84 -2.94
N GLY A 209 13.27 28.92 -2.67
CA GLY A 209 13.79 29.22 -1.34
C GLY A 209 15.09 28.50 -0.99
N VAL A 210 15.42 28.56 0.30
CA VAL A 210 16.50 27.84 0.98
C VAL A 210 15.92 27.45 2.33
N GLU A 211 16.14 26.21 2.74
CA GLU A 211 15.80 25.73 4.09
C GLU A 211 17.10 25.64 4.89
N GLU A 212 17.10 26.20 6.10
CA GLU A 212 18.23 26.14 7.02
C GLU A 212 17.69 25.98 8.44
N TRP A 213 18.01 24.85 9.08
CA TRP A 213 17.56 24.53 10.42
C TRP A 213 18.54 23.61 11.15
N TRP A 214 18.47 23.62 12.48
CA TRP A 214 19.34 22.80 13.33
C TRP A 214 18.68 21.45 13.58
N TRP A 215 19.31 20.37 13.12
CA TRP A 215 18.94 19.00 13.48
C TRP A 215 19.65 18.62 14.79
N GLU A 216 18.92 18.07 15.75
CA GLU A 216 19.43 17.81 17.11
C GLU A 216 20.41 16.62 17.20
N GLY A 217 20.52 15.83 16.12
CA GLY A 217 21.36 14.65 16.06
C GLY A 217 20.58 13.36 16.24
N ASP A 218 21.29 12.23 16.29
CA ASP A 218 20.70 10.90 16.35
C ASP A 218 21.05 10.23 17.68
N THR A 219 20.04 9.93 18.49
CA THR A 219 20.20 9.19 19.76
C THR A 219 19.43 7.87 19.79
N ASN A 220 18.81 7.48 18.67
CA ASN A 220 17.79 6.43 18.66
C ASN A 220 18.36 5.03 18.44
N CYS A 221 19.64 4.91 18.07
CA CYS A 221 20.28 3.64 17.69
C CYS A 221 21.26 3.07 18.73
N GLY A 222 21.22 3.58 19.96
CA GLY A 222 22.01 3.06 21.08
C GLY A 222 23.30 3.85 21.37
N SER A 223 23.76 4.69 20.45
CA SER A 223 24.79 5.72 20.69
C SER A 223 24.25 7.11 20.30
N SER A 224 25.06 8.16 20.51
CA SER A 224 24.66 9.55 20.22
C SER A 224 25.55 10.18 19.16
N THR A 225 24.93 10.71 18.11
CA THR A 225 25.57 11.61 17.13
C THR A 225 25.13 13.04 17.42
N PRO A 226 26.05 14.02 17.50
CA PRO A 226 25.69 15.41 17.75
C PRO A 226 24.91 16.00 16.57
N GLY A 227 24.06 16.97 16.90
CA GLY A 227 23.33 17.76 15.92
C GLY A 227 24.22 18.54 14.94
N SER A 228 23.62 18.94 13.83
CA SER A 228 24.27 19.74 12.80
C SER A 228 23.24 20.59 12.04
N TRP A 229 23.73 21.62 11.35
CA TRP A 229 22.89 22.42 10.45
C TRP A 229 22.56 21.62 9.19
N ILE A 230 21.27 21.56 8.88
CA ILE A 230 20.75 21.07 7.59
C ILE A 230 20.48 22.28 6.72
N ILE A 231 21.06 22.29 5.52
CA ILE A 231 20.91 23.37 4.54
C ILE A 231 20.58 22.76 3.19
N ALA A 232 19.47 23.18 2.58
CA ALA A 232 19.05 22.77 1.25
C ALA A 232 18.67 23.99 0.40
N ASN A 233 19.05 23.99 -0.87
CA ASN A 233 18.89 25.15 -1.76
C ASN A 233 18.26 24.71 -3.08
N PHE A 234 16.95 24.82 -3.12
CA PHE A 234 16.06 24.36 -4.18
C PHE A 234 16.13 25.16 -5.49
N ARG A 235 17.17 25.96 -5.71
CA ARG A 235 17.27 26.90 -6.85
C ARG A 235 17.96 26.30 -8.07
N ASP A 236 18.60 25.16 -7.91
CA ASP A 236 19.16 24.38 -8.99
C ASP A 236 18.07 23.59 -9.75
N LYS A 237 18.49 23.03 -10.87
CA LYS A 237 17.60 22.35 -11.81
C LYS A 237 17.56 20.87 -11.45
N TYR A 238 16.38 20.33 -11.18
CA TYR A 238 16.22 18.88 -11.04
C TYR A 238 16.40 18.19 -12.39
N ASN A 239 17.27 17.18 -12.43
CA ASN A 239 17.56 16.41 -13.63
C ASN A 239 16.73 15.12 -13.69
N TYR A 240 15.41 15.26 -13.86
CA TYR A 240 14.46 14.14 -13.93
C TYR A 240 14.83 13.08 -14.99
N GLU A 241 15.53 13.46 -16.06
CA GLU A 241 16.03 12.53 -17.08
C GLU A 241 17.03 11.49 -16.54
N TYR A 242 17.66 11.75 -15.39
CA TYR A 242 18.55 10.82 -14.68
C TYR A 242 17.86 10.12 -13.50
N MET A 243 16.58 10.42 -13.22
CA MET A 243 15.84 9.81 -12.11
C MET A 243 15.12 8.54 -12.60
N GLU A 244 15.92 7.50 -12.86
CA GLU A 244 15.46 6.19 -13.35
C GLU A 244 14.48 5.50 -12.39
N ASP A 245 13.64 4.61 -12.93
CA ASP A 245 12.64 3.88 -12.14
C ASP A 245 13.27 2.95 -11.10
N HIS A 246 14.34 2.26 -11.48
CA HIS A 246 15.08 1.33 -10.63
C HIS A 246 16.49 1.88 -10.42
N VAL A 247 16.82 2.22 -9.17
CA VAL A 247 18.13 2.77 -8.83
C VAL A 247 18.75 2.00 -7.67
N ASP A 248 19.98 1.55 -7.86
CA ASP A 248 20.77 0.83 -6.87
C ASP A 248 22.21 1.36 -6.79
N GLY A 249 23.07 0.66 -6.05
CA GLY A 249 24.47 1.08 -5.91
C GLY A 249 25.31 0.98 -7.19
N ASN A 250 24.87 0.19 -8.16
CA ASN A 250 25.53 -0.04 -9.45
C ASN A 250 25.11 0.98 -10.52
N SER A 251 24.02 1.73 -10.30
CA SER A 251 23.58 2.81 -11.18
C SER A 251 24.69 3.85 -11.42
N ASN A 252 24.63 4.51 -12.58
CA ASN A 252 25.58 5.55 -12.97
C ASN A 252 25.62 6.70 -11.97
N GLN A 253 26.76 7.39 -11.86
CA GLN A 253 26.91 8.44 -10.85
C GLN A 253 25.89 9.58 -11.01
N ASN A 254 25.60 10.02 -12.24
CA ASN A 254 24.58 11.06 -12.48
C ASN A 254 23.17 10.64 -12.03
N VAL A 255 22.82 9.35 -12.14
CA VAL A 255 21.54 8.80 -11.67
C VAL A 255 21.49 8.86 -10.15
N LYS A 256 22.55 8.39 -9.50
CA LYS A 256 22.68 8.41 -8.03
C LYS A 256 22.66 9.82 -7.46
N ASP A 257 23.35 10.77 -8.11
CA ASP A 257 23.39 12.16 -7.71
C ASP A 257 22.00 12.81 -7.84
N ALA A 258 21.31 12.61 -8.96
CA ALA A 258 19.98 13.19 -9.20
C ALA A 258 18.94 12.70 -8.18
N VAL A 259 18.86 11.39 -7.91
CA VAL A 259 17.89 10.87 -6.92
C VAL A 259 18.27 11.26 -5.49
N SER A 260 19.57 11.36 -5.19
CA SER A 260 20.00 11.74 -3.84
C SER A 260 19.76 13.22 -3.55
N GLU A 261 19.98 14.09 -4.54
CA GLU A 261 19.63 15.51 -4.48
C GLU A 261 18.16 15.68 -4.16
N LEU A 262 17.27 15.13 -4.99
CA LEU A 262 15.82 15.27 -4.78
C LEU A 262 15.38 14.70 -3.42
N ALA A 263 15.82 13.49 -3.06
CA ALA A 263 15.42 12.85 -1.82
C ALA A 263 15.88 13.64 -0.57
N PHE A 264 17.11 14.18 -0.60
CA PHE A 264 17.63 15.00 0.48
C PHE A 264 16.91 16.34 0.59
N GLU A 265 16.68 17.03 -0.53
CA GLU A 265 16.01 18.34 -0.51
C GLU A 265 14.56 18.22 -0.03
N VAL A 266 13.84 17.19 -0.47
CA VAL A 266 12.52 16.89 0.06
C VAL A 266 12.60 16.67 1.57
N SER A 267 13.51 15.81 2.04
CA SER A 267 13.68 15.53 3.46
C SER A 267 14.03 16.79 4.29
N ALA A 268 14.87 17.66 3.76
CA ALA A 268 15.22 18.93 4.38
C ALA A 268 14.02 19.88 4.45
N ALA A 269 13.20 19.97 3.39
CA ALA A 269 11.99 20.80 3.37
C ALA A 269 10.90 20.30 4.32
N LEU A 270 10.87 18.99 4.60
CA LEU A 270 9.94 18.39 5.56
C LEU A 270 10.39 18.58 7.02
N HIS A 271 11.61 19.08 7.25
CA HIS A 271 12.27 19.14 8.56
C HIS A 271 12.31 17.75 9.20
N ALA A 272 12.73 16.74 8.44
CA ALA A 272 12.74 15.35 8.88
C ALA A 272 13.67 15.14 10.09
N ASP A 273 13.22 14.38 11.07
CA ASP A 273 14.08 13.91 12.15
C ASP A 273 14.91 12.74 11.63
N TYR A 274 16.20 13.00 11.35
CA TYR A 274 17.08 12.02 10.75
C TYR A 274 17.56 10.98 11.78
N SER A 275 17.58 9.70 11.40
CA SER A 275 18.21 8.66 12.20
C SER A 275 18.70 7.50 11.34
N ARG A 276 19.74 6.80 11.80
CA ARG A 276 20.16 5.53 11.19
C ARG A 276 19.14 4.41 11.40
N CYS A 277 18.22 4.55 12.36
CA CYS A 277 17.18 3.55 12.65
C CYS A 277 15.84 3.84 11.95
N GLY A 278 15.77 4.92 11.19
CA GLY A 278 14.56 5.36 10.48
C GLY A 278 14.33 6.84 10.71
N SER A 279 14.26 7.59 9.61
CA SER A 279 14.01 9.04 9.65
C SER A 279 12.51 9.31 9.48
N GLY A 280 11.98 10.28 10.21
CA GLY A 280 10.55 10.53 10.28
C GLY A 280 10.18 11.98 9.96
N ALA A 281 9.08 12.16 9.22
CA ALA A 281 8.44 13.46 9.02
C ALA A 281 6.92 13.27 8.83
N SER A 282 6.13 14.31 9.12
CA SER A 282 4.67 14.25 8.93
C SER A 282 4.27 14.48 7.47
N ILE A 283 3.22 13.80 6.99
CA ILE A 283 2.63 14.08 5.66
C ILE A 283 2.07 15.51 5.55
N SER A 284 1.75 16.15 6.69
CA SER A 284 1.36 17.56 6.75
C SER A 284 2.53 18.49 6.39
N SER A 285 3.73 18.18 6.89
CA SER A 285 4.97 18.86 6.50
C SER A 285 5.25 18.65 5.01
N ALA A 286 5.01 17.44 4.50
CA ALA A 286 5.15 17.14 3.08
C ALA A 286 4.22 18.00 2.20
N ARG A 287 2.94 18.10 2.58
CA ARG A 287 1.99 18.99 1.91
C ARG A 287 2.47 20.45 1.92
N TYR A 288 2.99 20.91 3.05
CA TYR A 288 3.53 22.27 3.17
C TYR A 288 4.73 22.48 2.23
N ALA A 289 5.69 21.55 2.22
CA ALA A 289 6.87 21.61 1.36
C ALA A 289 6.51 21.57 -0.13
N LEU A 290 5.58 20.71 -0.52
CA LEU A 290 5.06 20.63 -1.89
C LEU A 290 4.59 22.02 -2.38
N ILE A 291 3.86 22.75 -1.55
CA ILE A 291 3.34 24.09 -1.90
C ILE A 291 4.44 25.14 -1.93
N ASN A 292 5.29 25.21 -0.90
CA ASN A 292 6.18 26.35 -0.68
C ASN A 292 7.57 26.20 -1.33
N ASN A 293 8.07 24.97 -1.45
CA ASN A 293 9.40 24.69 -1.97
C ASN A 293 9.34 24.07 -3.37
N PHE A 294 8.31 23.24 -3.65
CA PHE A 294 8.18 22.49 -4.91
C PHE A 294 7.09 23.01 -5.86
N LYS A 295 6.50 24.18 -5.59
CA LYS A 295 5.55 24.88 -6.49
C LYS A 295 4.34 24.03 -6.90
N TYR A 296 3.75 23.29 -5.97
CA TYR A 296 2.45 22.65 -6.16
C TYR A 296 1.30 23.62 -5.87
N LYS A 297 0.09 23.29 -6.36
CA LYS A 297 -1.11 24.06 -6.04
C LYS A 297 -1.42 23.96 -4.55
N SER A 298 -1.90 25.06 -3.96
CA SER A 298 -2.33 25.11 -2.56
C SER A 298 -3.67 24.42 -2.29
N SER A 299 -4.34 23.91 -3.34
CA SER A 299 -5.63 23.22 -3.28
C SER A 299 -5.55 21.78 -2.76
N SER A 300 -4.35 21.23 -2.57
CA SER A 300 -4.16 19.92 -1.94
C SER A 300 -4.78 19.90 -0.54
N GLN A 301 -5.20 18.74 -0.06
CA GLN A 301 -5.87 18.61 1.25
C GLN A 301 -5.33 17.41 2.01
N GLY A 302 -5.12 17.58 3.32
CA GLY A 302 -4.83 16.47 4.23
C GLY A 302 -6.14 15.95 4.80
N LEU A 303 -6.39 14.65 4.67
CA LEU A 303 -7.57 13.96 5.17
C LEU A 303 -7.17 12.89 6.17
N ARG A 304 -7.99 12.70 7.21
CA ARG A 304 -7.79 11.68 8.23
C ARG A 304 -8.85 10.61 8.08
N ARG A 305 -8.46 9.35 8.04
CA ARG A 305 -9.38 8.22 7.88
C ARG A 305 -10.42 8.17 9.01
N PHE A 306 -10.06 8.57 10.23
CA PHE A 306 -11.00 8.69 11.36
C PHE A 306 -12.20 9.61 11.07
N ASP A 307 -12.00 10.71 10.33
CA ASP A 307 -13.08 11.65 10.00
C ASP A 307 -13.97 11.16 8.85
N HIS A 308 -13.50 10.17 8.10
CA HIS A 308 -14.18 9.54 6.97
C HIS A 308 -14.31 8.03 7.22
N PRO A 309 -15.13 7.59 8.20
CA PRO A 309 -15.20 6.19 8.61
C PRO A 309 -15.83 5.28 7.55
N ASN A 310 -16.60 5.84 6.61
CA ASN A 310 -17.16 5.09 5.49
C ASN A 310 -16.04 4.72 4.51
N GLU A 311 -15.83 3.42 4.34
CA GLU A 311 -14.80 2.89 3.45
C GLU A 311 -15.06 3.23 1.99
N GLU A 312 -16.29 3.06 1.49
CA GLU A 312 -16.63 3.37 0.09
C GLU A 312 -16.39 4.85 -0.22
N GLU A 313 -16.68 5.73 0.74
CA GLU A 313 -16.33 7.16 0.63
C GLU A 313 -14.82 7.34 0.52
N TRP A 314 -14.04 6.76 1.44
CA TRP A 314 -12.58 6.85 1.43
C TRP A 314 -11.97 6.30 0.14
N PHE A 315 -12.45 5.14 -0.30
CA PHE A 315 -12.06 4.51 -1.56
C PHE A 315 -12.41 5.39 -2.76
N SER A 316 -13.62 5.96 -2.81
CA SER A 316 -14.05 6.84 -3.91
C SER A 316 -13.18 8.08 -4.05
N ILE A 317 -12.67 8.64 -2.94
CA ILE A 317 -11.72 9.77 -2.98
C ILE A 317 -10.40 9.32 -3.62
N ILE A 318 -9.89 8.13 -3.27
CA ILE A 318 -8.70 7.56 -3.90
C ILE A 318 -8.96 7.32 -5.39
N GLN A 319 -10.11 6.74 -5.77
CA GLN A 319 -10.48 6.54 -7.17
C GLN A 319 -10.47 7.87 -7.95
N GLU A 320 -11.03 8.93 -7.39
CA GLU A 320 -11.05 10.25 -8.03
C GLU A 320 -9.63 10.79 -8.25
N GLU A 321 -8.73 10.69 -7.27
CA GLU A 321 -7.35 11.14 -7.40
C GLU A 321 -6.59 10.36 -8.48
N ILE A 322 -6.62 9.03 -8.40
CA ILE A 322 -5.91 8.18 -9.35
C ILE A 322 -6.48 8.35 -10.77
N ASN A 323 -7.81 8.41 -10.94
CA ASN A 323 -8.44 8.65 -12.26
C ASN A 323 -8.08 10.01 -12.87
N ASN A 324 -7.66 10.97 -12.05
CA ASN A 324 -7.13 12.25 -12.50
C ASN A 324 -5.59 12.27 -12.61
N ASN A 325 -4.93 11.11 -12.61
CA ASN A 325 -3.48 10.96 -12.65
C ASN A 325 -2.76 11.69 -11.51
N ARG A 326 -3.33 11.65 -10.30
CA ARG A 326 -2.72 12.22 -9.09
C ARG A 326 -2.45 11.10 -8.08
N PRO A 327 -1.20 10.64 -7.95
CA PRO A 327 -0.82 9.73 -6.88
C PRO A 327 -1.06 10.38 -5.52
N VAL A 328 -1.49 9.59 -4.55
CA VAL A 328 -1.88 10.02 -3.22
C VAL A 328 -0.74 9.74 -2.25
N LEU A 329 -0.27 10.77 -1.54
CA LEU A 329 0.64 10.57 -0.42
C LEU A 329 -0.16 9.98 0.74
N TYR A 330 0.15 8.76 1.14
CA TYR A 330 -0.62 8.01 2.15
C TYR A 330 0.26 7.71 3.37
N SER A 331 -0.32 7.67 4.56
CA SER A 331 0.41 7.25 5.76
C SER A 331 -0.45 6.38 6.65
N SER A 332 0.17 5.35 7.21
CA SER A 332 -0.32 4.61 8.37
C SER A 332 0.28 5.17 9.66
N LEU A 333 0.10 4.47 10.78
CA LEU A 333 0.69 4.86 12.05
C LEU A 333 2.23 4.91 12.03
N ILE A 334 2.86 4.00 11.31
CA ILE A 334 4.32 3.77 11.39
C ILE A 334 5.06 4.04 10.07
N HIS A 335 4.34 4.30 8.98
CA HIS A 335 4.95 4.42 7.65
C HIS A 335 4.20 5.40 6.75
N ALA A 336 4.92 5.96 5.78
CA ALA A 336 4.36 6.79 4.71
C ALA A 336 4.75 6.19 3.36
N MET A 337 3.79 6.17 2.45
CA MET A 337 3.78 5.40 1.20
C MET A 337 3.11 6.23 0.10
N VAL A 338 3.12 5.72 -1.14
CA VAL A 338 2.33 6.29 -2.24
C VAL A 338 1.22 5.32 -2.60
N VAL A 339 -0.03 5.77 -2.56
CA VAL A 339 -1.14 5.06 -3.19
C VAL A 339 -1.26 5.58 -4.62
N ASP A 340 -1.12 4.69 -5.59
CA ASP A 340 -1.01 5.04 -7.00
C ASP A 340 -1.87 4.16 -7.91
N GLY A 341 -2.78 3.37 -7.34
CA GLY A 341 -3.74 2.58 -8.11
C GLY A 341 -4.95 2.20 -7.28
N TRP A 342 -6.05 1.90 -7.94
CA TRP A 342 -7.23 1.29 -7.31
C TRP A 342 -7.76 0.14 -8.17
N LYS A 343 -8.35 -0.85 -7.52
CA LYS A 343 -9.02 -1.99 -8.13
C LYS A 343 -10.23 -2.34 -7.28
N ASN A 344 -11.39 -2.50 -7.90
CA ASN A 344 -12.51 -3.20 -7.26
C ASN A 344 -12.55 -4.63 -7.79
N TYR A 345 -12.43 -5.58 -6.87
CA TYR A 345 -12.35 -6.99 -7.18
C TYR A 345 -13.51 -7.75 -6.52
N ASN A 346 -14.60 -7.99 -7.25
CA ASN A 346 -15.80 -8.65 -6.73
C ASN A 346 -16.30 -8.02 -5.41
N GLY A 347 -16.38 -6.68 -5.37
CA GLY A 347 -16.79 -5.95 -4.17
C GLY A 347 -15.69 -5.79 -3.11
N ILE A 348 -14.47 -6.25 -3.38
CA ILE A 348 -13.29 -5.95 -2.56
C ILE A 348 -12.62 -4.71 -3.12
N ASN A 349 -12.69 -3.60 -2.37
CA ASN A 349 -11.92 -2.40 -2.66
C ASN A 349 -10.45 -2.64 -2.34
N GLN A 350 -9.59 -2.48 -3.35
CA GLN A 350 -8.14 -2.64 -3.23
C GLN A 350 -7.42 -1.40 -3.74
N ILE A 351 -6.32 -1.05 -3.08
CA ILE A 351 -5.45 0.06 -3.46
C ILE A 351 -4.06 -0.49 -3.77
N HIS A 352 -3.44 0.00 -4.83
CA HIS A 352 -2.03 -0.28 -5.09
C HIS A 352 -1.20 0.67 -4.25
N ILE A 353 -0.18 0.13 -3.60
CA ILE A 353 0.70 0.89 -2.73
C ILE A 353 2.15 0.64 -3.13
N ASN A 354 2.88 1.72 -3.35
CA ASN A 354 4.34 1.74 -3.39
C ASN A 354 4.88 2.07 -1.98
N TYR A 355 5.63 1.13 -1.40
CA TYR A 355 6.14 1.21 -0.04
C TYR A 355 7.46 2.00 0.06
N GLY A 356 8.13 2.28 -1.05
CA GLY A 356 9.44 2.92 -1.06
C GLY A 356 10.55 2.01 -0.50
N TRP A 357 10.43 0.71 -0.72
CA TRP A 357 11.38 -0.32 -0.29
C TRP A 357 11.98 -1.10 -1.46
N ALA A 358 12.43 -0.40 -2.50
CA ALA A 358 13.01 -1.02 -3.70
C ALA A 358 12.07 -1.99 -4.43
N GLY A 359 10.76 -1.73 -4.39
CA GLY A 359 9.73 -2.57 -5.02
C GLY A 359 9.30 -3.75 -4.14
N GLU A 360 9.95 -3.95 -3.00
CA GLU A 360 9.50 -4.93 -2.03
C GLU A 360 8.19 -4.46 -1.41
N ASN A 361 7.19 -5.33 -1.46
CA ASN A 361 5.82 -5.12 -0.96
C ASN A 361 5.01 -4.09 -1.74
N ASP A 362 5.50 -3.62 -2.87
CA ASP A 362 4.66 -2.88 -3.80
C ASP A 362 3.56 -3.84 -4.29
N ASN A 363 2.31 -3.54 -3.95
CA ASN A 363 1.20 -4.45 -4.23
C ASN A 363 -0.20 -3.85 -4.10
N TRP A 364 -1.18 -4.67 -4.47
CA TRP A 364 -2.61 -4.47 -4.28
C TRP A 364 -3.04 -4.97 -2.90
N PHE A 365 -3.42 -4.04 -2.03
CA PHE A 365 -3.92 -4.32 -0.68
C PHE A 365 -5.41 -4.06 -0.61
N SER A 366 -6.17 -4.97 0.02
CA SER A 366 -7.54 -4.67 0.40
C SER A 366 -7.56 -3.46 1.33
N LEU A 367 -8.48 -2.53 1.10
CA LEU A 367 -8.61 -1.32 1.91
C LEU A 367 -8.89 -1.71 3.37
N ASP A 368 -8.28 -0.97 4.31
CA ASP A 368 -8.22 -1.22 5.76
C ASP A 368 -7.42 -2.47 6.19
N GLU A 369 -6.76 -3.14 5.25
CA GLU A 369 -5.93 -4.32 5.52
C GLU A 369 -4.44 -4.11 5.21
N ILE A 370 -4.00 -2.86 5.04
CA ILE A 370 -2.59 -2.52 4.76
C ILE A 370 -1.66 -2.95 5.91
N GLU A 371 -0.46 -3.42 5.56
CA GLU A 371 0.41 -4.16 6.48
C GLU A 371 0.93 -3.32 7.64
N THR A 372 1.19 -2.04 7.38
CA THR A 372 1.72 -1.07 8.34
C THR A 372 0.62 -0.37 9.14
N SER A 373 -0.65 -0.80 9.04
CA SER A 373 -1.79 -0.20 9.75
C SER A 373 -2.60 -1.26 10.47
N TYR A 374 -2.41 -1.39 11.79
CA TYR A 374 -3.24 -2.26 12.63
C TYR A 374 -4.59 -1.63 12.99
N TYR A 375 -4.71 -0.32 12.86
CA TYR A 375 -5.96 0.41 13.11
C TYR A 375 -6.18 1.41 11.98
N TRP A 376 -7.06 1.06 11.06
CA TRP A 376 -7.37 1.83 9.86
C TRP A 376 -7.66 3.31 10.15
N ALA A 377 -8.28 3.62 11.29
CA ALA A 377 -8.62 5.00 11.62
C ALA A 377 -7.40 5.90 11.92
N THR A 378 -6.19 5.32 12.04
CA THR A 378 -4.93 6.08 12.13
C THR A 378 -4.39 6.50 10.78
N GLU A 379 -4.95 5.99 9.68
CA GLU A 379 -4.50 6.30 8.34
C GLU A 379 -4.85 7.72 7.95
N ASN A 380 -4.00 8.32 7.11
CA ASN A 380 -4.18 9.67 6.62
C ASN A 380 -3.70 9.73 5.17
N MET A 381 -4.18 10.73 4.43
CA MET A 381 -3.72 10.95 3.07
C MET A 381 -3.64 12.43 2.73
N VAL A 382 -2.79 12.78 1.76
CA VAL A 382 -2.79 14.07 1.09
C VAL A 382 -3.27 13.86 -0.34
N ILE A 383 -4.39 14.49 -0.67
CA ILE A 383 -5.01 14.49 -2.00
C ILE A 383 -4.81 15.83 -2.70
N GLY A 384 -5.13 15.90 -4.00
CA GLY A 384 -5.05 17.12 -4.80
C GLY A 384 -3.61 17.58 -5.01
N ILE A 385 -2.64 16.65 -4.98
CA ILE A 385 -1.22 16.94 -5.23
C ILE A 385 -1.06 17.19 -6.72
N GLU A 386 -1.18 18.45 -7.12
CA GLU A 386 -1.12 18.86 -8.52
C GLU A 386 -0.05 19.96 -8.73
N PRO A 387 0.86 19.78 -9.70
CA PRO A 387 1.81 20.81 -10.10
C PRO A 387 1.14 22.16 -10.45
N LYS A 388 1.73 23.28 -10.02
CA LYS A 388 1.31 24.62 -10.45
C LYS A 388 1.95 24.97 -11.80
N ARG A 389 1.61 24.20 -12.85
CA ARG A 389 2.08 24.45 -14.21
C ARG A 389 1.39 25.69 -14.78
N GLU A 390 2.16 26.60 -15.39
CA GLU A 390 1.59 27.76 -16.12
C GLU A 390 0.84 27.34 -17.39
N ASN A 391 1.06 26.10 -17.86
CA ASN A 391 0.36 25.50 -18.99
C ASN A 391 -0.01 24.04 -18.68
N PRO A 392 -1.30 23.68 -18.51
CA PRO A 392 -1.70 22.34 -18.06
C PRO A 392 -1.34 21.20 -19.02
N ASN A 393 -1.12 21.51 -20.31
CA ASN A 393 -0.95 20.52 -21.38
C ASN A 393 0.51 20.13 -21.67
N SER A 394 1.51 20.71 -21.00
CA SER A 394 2.90 20.30 -21.19
C SER A 394 3.23 19.11 -20.28
N PHE A 395 3.38 17.93 -20.89
CA PHE A 395 3.81 16.66 -20.30
C PHE A 395 2.82 16.00 -19.34
N ILE A 396 1.76 15.45 -19.90
CA ILE A 396 1.26 14.15 -19.44
C ILE A 396 2.06 13.13 -20.25
N LYS A 397 2.83 12.25 -19.60
CA LYS A 397 3.20 10.97 -20.24
C LYS A 397 1.86 10.33 -20.60
N LEU A 398 1.48 10.40 -21.88
CA LEU A 398 0.36 9.65 -22.43
C LEU A 398 0.72 8.18 -22.23
N ILE A 399 0.31 7.62 -21.10
CA ILE A 399 0.24 6.18 -20.95
C ILE A 399 -1.02 5.78 -21.73
N GLU A 400 -0.84 5.58 -23.03
CA GLU A 400 -1.84 4.95 -23.87
C GLU A 400 -1.95 3.48 -23.45
N TRP A 401 -2.89 3.18 -22.55
CA TRP A 401 -3.38 1.81 -22.36
C TRP A 401 -4.37 1.51 -23.50
N MET A 402 -3.89 0.86 -24.56
CA MET A 402 -4.69 -0.09 -25.35
C MET A 402 -4.74 -1.42 -24.61
#